data_AF-L0A1H8-F1
#
_entry.id   AF-L0A1H8-F1
#
_cell.length_a   1.000
_cell.length_b   1.000
_cell.length_c   1.000
_cell.angle_alpha   90.00
_cell.angle_beta   90.00
_cell.angle_gamma   90.00
#
_symmetry.space_group_name_H-M   'P 1'
#
loop_
_entity.id
_entity.type
_entity.pdbx_description
1 polymer ?
#
loop_
_entity_poly.entity_id
_entity_poly.type
_entity_poly.pdbx_seq_one_letter_code
_entity_poly.pdbx_strand_id
1 'polypeptide(L)'
;MNLTETTIEHTTAKVKQARVRLHAAIDNEADKRLTLEYHEAEKLLEGVPGKNESERQARLLVDLHEDHEALEEAEQETRAARLDFDLAVADLDALKLALRLRESSVKEGTA
;
A
#
# COMPACT_ATOMS: atom_id res chain seq x y z
N MET A 1 11.62 -16.31 -20.94
CA MET A 1 10.52 -15.32 -21.01
C MET A 1 10.38 -14.91 -22.48
N ASN A 2 9.26 -15.21 -23.13
CA ASN A 2 9.08 -14.87 -24.54
C ASN A 2 8.74 -13.38 -24.64
N LEU A 3 9.64 -12.58 -25.23
CA LEU A 3 9.46 -11.15 -25.43
C LEU A 3 8.46 -10.91 -26.57
N THR A 4 7.17 -10.81 -26.22
CA THR A 4 6.08 -10.48 -27.14
C THR A 4 5.45 -9.14 -26.78
N GLU A 5 4.82 -8.48 -27.77
CA GLU A 5 4.02 -7.27 -27.57
C GLU A 5 2.97 -7.45 -26.47
N THR A 6 2.31 -8.61 -26.46
CA THR A 6 1.37 -9.06 -25.42
C THR A 6 1.97 -9.08 -24.02
N THR A 7 3.25 -9.42 -23.87
CA THR A 7 3.93 -9.46 -22.56
C THR A 7 4.17 -8.04 -22.04
N ILE A 8 4.49 -7.09 -22.92
CA ILE A 8 4.69 -5.68 -22.57
C ILE A 8 3.38 -5.03 -22.15
N GLU A 9 2.31 -5.24 -22.92
CA GLU A 9 0.98 -4.73 -22.62
C GLU A 9 0.47 -5.26 -21.28
N HIS A 10 0.60 -6.56 -21.05
CA HIS A 10 0.18 -7.20 -19.80
C HIS A 10 0.96 -6.69 -18.59
N THR A 11 2.29 -6.59 -18.67
CA THR A 11 3.10 -6.04 -17.56
C THR A 11 2.79 -4.56 -17.30
N THR A 12 2.53 -3.78 -18.36
CA THR A 12 2.10 -2.39 -18.22
C THR A 12 0.72 -2.29 -17.54
N ALA A 13 -0.22 -3.16 -17.90
CA ALA A 13 -1.53 -3.22 -17.27
C ALA A 13 -1.44 -3.57 -15.77
N LYS A 14 -0.56 -4.53 -15.41
CA LYS A 14 -0.28 -4.87 -14.01
C LYS A 14 0.22 -3.68 -13.20
N VAL A 15 1.18 -2.92 -13.73
CA VAL A 15 1.68 -1.70 -13.05
C VAL A 15 0.57 -0.68 -12.85
N LYS A 16 -0.27 -0.45 -13.86
CA LYS A 16 -1.43 0.46 -13.73
C LYS A 16 -2.40 -0.01 -12.66
N GLN A 17 -2.72 -1.29 -12.62
CA GLN A 17 -3.63 -1.85 -11.63
C GLN A 17 -3.06 -1.79 -10.21
N ALA A 18 -1.79 -2.15 -10.03
CA ALA A 18 -1.10 -2.08 -8.75
C ALA A 18 -1.03 -0.63 -8.23
N ARG A 19 -0.79 0.34 -9.12
CA ARG A 19 -0.81 1.76 -8.77
C ARG A 19 -2.19 2.23 -8.26
N VAL A 20 -3.26 1.84 -8.95
CA VAL A 20 -4.63 2.20 -8.53
C VAL A 20 -4.95 1.61 -7.16
N ARG A 21 -4.57 0.35 -6.92
CA ARG A 21 -4.75 -0.31 -5.61
C ARG A 21 -3.95 0.39 -4.51
N LEU A 22 -2.69 0.75 -4.78
CA LEU A 22 -1.86 1.48 -3.82
C LEU A 22 -2.48 2.83 -3.45
N HIS A 23 -3.00 3.58 -4.42
CA HIS A 23 -3.69 4.85 -4.12
C HIS A 23 -4.93 4.62 -3.25
N ALA A 24 -5.77 3.64 -3.60
CA ALA A 24 -6.97 3.34 -2.80
C ALA A 24 -6.61 2.90 -1.37
N ALA A 25 -5.55 2.12 -1.18
CA ALA A 25 -5.09 1.70 0.14
C ALA A 25 -4.57 2.89 0.98
N ILE A 26 -3.80 3.79 0.36
CA ILE A 26 -3.32 5.02 1.01
C ILE A 26 -4.48 5.90 1.45
N ASP A 27 -5.48 6.09 0.59
CA ASP A 27 -6.66 6.88 0.92
C ASP A 27 -7.46 6.25 2.08
N ASN A 28 -7.66 4.92 2.04
CA ASN A 28 -8.31 4.19 3.12
C ASN A 28 -7.55 4.29 4.46
N GLU A 29 -6.21 4.12 4.45
CA GLU A 29 -5.38 4.29 5.65
C GLU A 29 -5.52 5.71 6.24
N ALA A 30 -5.50 6.73 5.38
CA ALA A 30 -5.68 8.12 5.80
C ALA A 30 -7.07 8.35 6.44
N ASP A 31 -8.12 7.79 5.85
CA ASP A 31 -9.49 7.87 6.38
C ASP A 31 -9.62 7.15 7.74
N LYS A 32 -8.99 5.98 7.92
CA LYS A 32 -8.97 5.27 9.21
C LYS A 32 -8.20 6.03 10.29
N ARG A 33 -7.05 6.62 9.93
CA ARG A 33 -6.27 7.45 10.85
C ARG A 33 -7.08 8.67 11.33
N LEU A 34 -7.73 9.37 10.40
CA LEU A 34 -8.57 10.52 10.72
C LEU A 34 -9.77 10.13 11.60
N THR A 35 -10.38 8.98 11.32
CA THR A 35 -11.50 8.44 12.12
C THR A 35 -11.07 8.19 13.56
N LEU A 36 -9.93 7.51 13.75
CA LEU A 36 -9.37 7.25 15.07
C LEU A 36 -9.06 8.57 15.81
N GLU A 37 -8.40 9.52 15.16
CA GLU A 37 -8.10 10.84 15.76
C GLU A 37 -9.39 11.57 16.19
N TYR A 38 -10.45 11.48 15.40
CA TYR A 38 -11.74 12.08 15.71
C TYR A 38 -12.41 11.42 16.92
N HIS A 39 -12.49 10.09 16.96
CA HIS A 39 -13.09 9.36 18.07
C HIS A 39 -12.26 9.49 19.36
N GLU A 40 -10.92 9.53 19.27
CA GLU A 40 -10.05 9.85 20.40
C GLU A 40 -10.38 11.23 20.99
N ALA A 41 -10.49 12.24 20.14
CA ALA A 41 -10.86 13.59 20.58
C ALA A 41 -12.26 13.64 21.22
N GLU A 42 -13.24 12.94 20.63
CA GLU A 42 -14.60 12.86 21.16
C GLU A 42 -14.61 12.22 22.56
N LYS A 43 -13.94 11.08 22.75
CA LYS A 43 -13.84 10.41 24.06
C LYS A 43 -13.16 11.27 25.12
N LEU A 44 -12.12 12.00 24.74
CA LEU A 44 -11.44 12.92 25.65
C LEU A 44 -12.35 14.08 26.08
N LEU A 45 -13.20 14.59 25.17
CA LEU A 45 -14.18 15.64 25.46
C LEU A 45 -15.34 15.14 26.33
N GLU A 46 -15.82 13.91 26.12
CA GLU A 46 -16.84 13.26 26.96
C GLU A 46 -16.35 13.02 28.39
N GLY A 47 -15.04 12.86 28.55
CA GLY A 47 -14.39 12.58 29.82
C GLY A 47 -14.25 11.08 30.05
N VAL A 48 -13.01 10.59 29.98
CA VAL A 48 -12.72 9.16 30.17
C VAL A 48 -12.75 8.80 31.66
N PRO A 49 -13.56 7.80 32.07
CA PRO A 49 -13.64 7.40 33.47
C PRO A 49 -12.36 6.70 33.94
N GLY A 50 -11.86 7.06 35.12
CA GLY A 50 -10.70 6.42 35.75
C GLY A 50 -10.17 7.22 36.93
N LYS A 51 -9.64 6.53 37.95
CA LYS A 51 -9.14 7.16 39.18
C LYS A 51 -7.78 7.83 38.99
N ASN A 52 -7.04 7.42 37.98
CA ASN A 52 -5.72 7.93 37.62
C ASN A 52 -5.55 7.92 36.09
N GLU A 53 -4.45 8.48 35.60
CA GLU A 53 -4.16 8.58 34.16
C GLU A 53 -4.04 7.21 33.48
N SER A 54 -3.42 6.24 34.16
CA SER A 54 -3.23 4.89 33.61
C SER A 54 -4.55 4.15 33.40
N GLU A 55 -5.50 4.27 34.32
CA GLU A 55 -6.84 3.68 34.18
C GLU A 55 -7.63 4.34 33.04
N ARG A 56 -7.54 5.67 32.91
CA ARG A 56 -8.18 6.40 31.81
C ARG A 56 -7.60 5.99 30.46
N GLN A 57 -6.28 5.91 30.35
CA GLN A 57 -5.63 5.51 29.11
C GLN A 57 -5.98 4.06 28.73
N ALA A 58 -5.98 3.13 29.69
CA ALA A 58 -6.39 1.76 29.44
C ALA A 58 -7.86 1.68 28.99
N ARG A 59 -8.74 2.51 29.57
CA ARG A 59 -10.15 2.56 29.17
C ARG A 59 -10.32 3.10 27.76
N LEU A 60 -9.61 4.17 27.42
CA LEU A 60 -9.61 4.76 26.08
C LEU A 60 -9.18 3.74 25.01
N LEU A 61 -8.10 2.98 25.29
CA LEU A 61 -7.63 1.91 24.40
C LEU A 61 -8.67 0.80 24.20
N VAL A 62 -9.40 0.42 25.25
CA VAL A 62 -10.48 -0.58 25.14
C VAL A 62 -11.65 -0.04 24.33
N ASP A 63 -12.06 1.21 24.61
CA ASP A 63 -13.22 1.83 23.97
C ASP A 63 -12.96 2.11 22.47
N LEU A 64 -11.69 2.31 22.08
CA LEU A 64 -11.26 2.59 20.69
C LEU A 64 -10.54 1.41 20.03
N HIS A 65 -10.64 0.22 20.61
CA HIS A 65 -9.93 -0.96 20.13
C HIS A 65 -10.25 -1.30 18.67
N GLU A 66 -11.54 -1.24 18.29
CA GLU A 66 -12.00 -1.53 16.93
C GLU A 66 -11.43 -0.52 15.91
N ASP A 67 -11.31 0.76 16.28
CA ASP A 67 -10.73 1.79 15.42
C ASP A 67 -9.22 1.60 15.25
N HIS A 68 -8.52 1.20 16.33
CA HIS A 68 -7.11 0.84 16.25
C HIS A 68 -6.88 -0.41 15.38
N GLU A 69 -7.71 -1.45 15.52
CA GLU A 69 -7.64 -2.64 14.66
C GLU A 69 -7.89 -2.28 13.20
N ALA A 70 -8.92 -1.47 12.92
CA ALA A 70 -9.23 -1.03 11.56
C ALA A 70 -8.08 -0.21 10.93
N LEU A 71 -7.40 0.63 11.71
CA LEU A 71 -6.21 1.34 11.25
C LEU A 71 -5.05 0.37 10.99
N GLU A 72 -4.81 -0.58 11.89
CA GLU A 72 -3.74 -1.56 11.72
C GLU A 72 -3.94 -2.41 10.45
N GLU A 73 -5.17 -2.87 10.20
CA GLU A 73 -5.52 -3.59 8.98
C GLU A 73 -5.28 -2.74 7.73
N ALA A 74 -5.71 -1.48 7.74
CA ALA A 74 -5.49 -0.57 6.62
C ALA A 74 -4.00 -0.31 6.37
N GLU A 75 -3.19 -0.13 7.42
CA GLU A 75 -1.74 0.01 7.27
C GLU A 75 -1.08 -1.27 6.71
N GLN A 76 -1.55 -2.46 7.12
CA GLN A 76 -1.09 -3.72 6.55
C GLN A 76 -1.43 -3.82 5.06
N GLU A 77 -2.64 -3.41 4.67
CA GLU A 77 -3.07 -3.36 3.28
C GLU A 77 -2.22 -2.38 2.45
N THR A 78 -1.94 -1.18 2.96
CA THR A 78 -1.05 -0.22 2.29
C THR A 78 0.36 -0.80 2.10
N ARG A 79 0.92 -1.45 3.13
CA ARG A 79 2.24 -2.10 3.05
C ARG A 79 2.24 -3.19 1.96
N ALA A 80 1.19 -4.02 1.90
CA ALA A 80 1.06 -5.06 0.90
C ALA A 80 0.90 -4.47 -0.52
N ALA A 81 0.02 -3.48 -0.70
CA ALA A 81 -0.20 -2.82 -1.99
C ALA A 81 1.07 -2.11 -2.49
N ARG A 82 1.89 -1.57 -1.58
CA ARG A 82 3.17 -0.96 -1.91
C ARG A 82 4.16 -1.99 -2.43
N LEU A 83 4.28 -3.12 -1.76
CA LEU A 83 5.13 -4.22 -2.20
C LEU A 83 4.71 -4.72 -3.59
N ASP A 84 3.41 -4.93 -3.80
CA ASP A 84 2.86 -5.35 -5.10
C ASP A 84 3.19 -4.35 -6.22
N PHE A 85 3.11 -3.06 -5.94
CA PHE A 85 3.47 -2.01 -6.89
C PHE A 85 4.97 -2.04 -7.22
N ASP A 86 5.83 -2.12 -6.21
CA ASP A 86 7.28 -2.15 -6.39
C ASP A 86 7.71 -3.40 -7.20
N LEU A 87 7.09 -4.56 -6.94
CA LEU A 87 7.30 -5.78 -7.73
C LEU A 87 6.84 -5.62 -9.19
N ALA A 88 5.68 -5.03 -9.43
CA ALA A 88 5.18 -4.81 -10.79
C ALA A 88 6.09 -3.87 -11.59
N VAL A 89 6.66 -2.85 -10.94
CA VAL A 89 7.65 -1.94 -11.55
C VAL A 89 8.95 -2.68 -11.86
N ALA A 90 9.45 -3.49 -10.93
CA ALA A 90 10.65 -4.30 -11.14
C ALA A 90 10.49 -5.27 -12.33
N ASP A 91 9.33 -5.92 -12.46
CA ASP A 91 9.00 -6.78 -13.60
C ASP A 91 9.04 -6.01 -14.93
N LEU A 92 8.48 -4.79 -14.94
CA LEU A 92 8.49 -3.93 -16.13
C LEU A 92 9.91 -3.51 -16.51
N ASP A 93 10.75 -3.18 -15.54
CA ASP A 93 12.13 -2.76 -15.78
C ASP A 93 13.02 -3.92 -16.23
N ALA A 94 12.83 -5.12 -15.67
CA ALA A 94 13.45 -6.34 -16.16
C ALA A 94 13.08 -6.62 -17.63
N LEU A 95 11.79 -6.43 -17.98
CA LEU A 95 11.32 -6.59 -19.36
C LEU A 95 11.97 -5.58 -20.31
N LYS A 96 12.05 -4.30 -19.93
CA LYS A 96 12.73 -3.25 -20.71
C LYS A 96 14.20 -3.58 -20.93
N LEU A 97 14.89 -4.08 -19.90
CA LEU A 97 16.29 -4.48 -20.00
C LEU A 97 16.45 -5.65 -20.98
N ALA A 98 15.61 -6.67 -20.87
CA ALA A 98 15.63 -7.82 -21.78
C ALA A 98 15.40 -7.42 -23.25
N LEU A 99 14.51 -6.45 -23.51
CA LEU A 99 14.32 -5.88 -24.85
C LEU A 99 15.59 -5.19 -25.37
N ARG A 100 16.21 -4.33 -24.56
CA ARG A 100 17.46 -3.64 -24.93
C ARG A 100 18.59 -4.62 -25.26
N LEU A 101 18.77 -5.65 -24.43
CA LEU A 101 19.79 -6.68 -24.66
C LEU A 101 19.55 -7.43 -25.98
N ARG A 102 18.29 -7.77 -26.27
CA ARG A 102 17.93 -8.39 -27.55
C ARG A 102 18.25 -7.47 -28.73
N GLU A 103 17.86 -6.19 -28.66
CA GLU A 103 18.15 -5.21 -29.72
C GLU A 103 19.66 -5.04 -29.96
N SER A 104 20.48 -5.02 -28.90
CA SER A 104 21.94 -4.95 -29.03
C SER A 104 22.52 -6.22 -29.65
N SER A 105 22.06 -7.40 -29.24
CA SER A 105 22.54 -8.69 -29.78
C SER A 105 22.20 -8.86 -31.28
N VAL A 106 21.05 -8.34 -31.72
CA VAL A 106 20.68 -8.36 -33.14
C VAL A 106 21.61 -7.46 -33.96
N LYS A 107 22.04 -6.32 -33.42
CA LYS A 107 22.95 -5.40 -34.12
C LYS A 107 24.36 -5.98 -34.28
N GLU A 108 24.87 -6.71 -33.29
CA GLU A 108 26.19 -7.33 -33.33
C GLU A 108 26.26 -8.55 -34.28
N GLY A 109 25.17 -9.30 -34.44
CA GLY A 109 25.10 -10.44 -35.36
C GLY A 109 24.89 -10.07 -36.83
N THR A 110 24.68 -8.79 -37.14
CA THR A 110 24.49 -8.26 -38.52
C THR A 110 25.70 -7.47 -39.04
N ALA A 111 26.81 -7.45 -38.30
CA ALA A 111 28.09 -6.86 -38.70
C ALA A 111 29.08 -7.96 -39.11
#